data_AF-A0A8J3CY77-F1
#
_entry.id   AF-A0A8J3CY77-F1
#
_cell.length_a   1.000
_cell.length_b   1.000
_cell.length_c   1.000
_cell.angle_alpha   90.00
_cell.angle_beta   90.00
_cell.angle_gamma   90.00
#
_symmetry.space_group_name_H-M   'P 1'
#
loop_
_entity.id
_entity.type
_entity.pdbx_description
1 polymer ?
#
loop_
_entity_poly.entity_id
_entity_poly.type
_entity_poly.pdbx_seq_one_letter_code
_entity_poly.pdbx_strand_id
1 'polypeptide(L)'
;MADVLVLSGDIVPFVLMVKHQEFFSFLSDHFKATYWLPGNHEYYHFDIAQKSGVLHETIRSNVSLVNNTSVVHDHVQLIFSTLWSHISPEYQWQIERSLSDFHVIKNKGYRLSAEKYNQLHLESLEFLTDELNDRKVDQVAVFTHHCPTFLNYPQQYKDSILNEAFAVELYDLIDTSRIDTWVYGHHHSNTAAFQIGDTRLLTNQLGYVQRNEHLLFEPNKVIEI
;
A
#
# COMPACT_ATOMS: atom_id res chain seq x y z
N MET A 1 5.34 -21.58 -9.89
CA MET A 1 4.23 -20.75 -9.36
C MET A 1 4.70 -20.21 -8.02
N ALA A 2 4.40 -18.95 -7.71
CA ALA A 2 4.74 -18.38 -6.41
C ALA A 2 3.82 -18.97 -5.32
N ASP A 3 4.35 -19.14 -4.11
CA ASP A 3 3.61 -19.71 -2.98
C ASP A 3 2.70 -18.68 -2.29
N VAL A 4 3.15 -17.43 -2.23
CA VAL A 4 2.44 -16.32 -1.59
C VAL A 4 2.08 -15.26 -2.63
N LEU A 5 0.83 -14.79 -2.59
CA LEU A 5 0.39 -13.62 -3.33
C LEU A 5 0.25 -12.42 -2.39
N VAL A 6 0.81 -11.28 -2.77
CA VAL A 6 0.55 -10.01 -2.08
C VAL A 6 -0.20 -9.08 -3.03
N LEU A 7 -1.33 -8.56 -2.56
CA LEU A 7 -2.15 -7.58 -3.26
C LEU A 7 -1.98 -6.21 -2.58
N SER A 8 -1.13 -5.36 -3.14
CA SER A 8 -0.68 -4.09 -2.55
C SER A 8 -1.63 -2.89 -2.76
N GLY A 9 -2.93 -3.09 -2.51
CA GLY A 9 -3.97 -2.07 -2.58
C GLY A 9 -4.61 -1.86 -3.96
N ASP A 10 -5.73 -1.11 -3.95
CA ASP A 10 -6.58 -0.78 -5.09
C ASP A 10 -7.09 -1.98 -5.91
N ILE A 11 -7.57 -3.01 -5.20
CA ILE A 11 -8.06 -4.27 -5.77
C ILE A 11 -9.59 -4.27 -5.85
N VAL A 12 -10.27 -4.11 -4.71
CA VAL A 12 -11.74 -4.14 -4.61
C VAL A 12 -12.20 -3.14 -3.56
N PRO A 13 -13.02 -2.13 -3.90
CA PRO A 13 -13.68 -1.28 -2.91
C PRO A 13 -14.42 -2.10 -1.86
N PHE A 14 -14.26 -1.79 -0.57
CA PHE A 14 -14.85 -2.57 0.52
C PHE A 14 -16.38 -2.67 0.43
N VAL A 15 -17.04 -1.63 -0.07
CA VAL A 15 -18.50 -1.63 -0.33
C VAL A 15 -18.93 -2.65 -1.39
N LEU A 16 -18.00 -3.14 -2.23
CA LEU A 16 -18.22 -4.14 -3.27
C LEU A 16 -17.72 -5.53 -2.87
N MET A 17 -17.00 -5.69 -1.76
CA MET A 17 -16.35 -6.95 -1.37
C MET A 17 -17.29 -8.17 -1.40
N VAL A 18 -18.54 -8.01 -0.97
CA VAL A 18 -19.57 -9.08 -0.98
C VAL A 18 -19.92 -9.53 -2.40
N LYS A 19 -19.75 -8.69 -3.41
CA LYS A 19 -20.02 -9.04 -4.83
C LYS A 19 -18.85 -9.79 -5.49
N HIS A 20 -17.69 -9.83 -4.85
CA HIS A 20 -16.46 -10.43 -5.40
C HIS A 20 -16.07 -11.75 -4.71
N GLN A 21 -17.03 -12.53 -4.21
CA GLN A 21 -16.74 -13.79 -3.53
C GLN A 21 -16.04 -14.81 -4.42
N GLU A 22 -16.37 -14.87 -5.72
CA GLU A 22 -15.70 -15.74 -6.68
C GLU A 22 -14.23 -15.37 -6.87
N PHE A 23 -13.90 -14.08 -6.85
CA PHE A 23 -12.51 -13.61 -6.90
C PHE A 23 -11.73 -14.10 -5.68
N PHE A 24 -12.26 -13.94 -4.46
CA PHE A 24 -11.58 -14.43 -3.26
C PHE A 24 -11.47 -15.96 -3.20
N SER A 25 -12.47 -16.68 -3.72
CA SER A 25 -12.38 -18.14 -3.87
C SER A 25 -11.30 -18.53 -4.87
N PHE A 26 -11.20 -17.85 -6.01
CA PHE A 26 -10.12 -18.05 -6.98
C PHE A 26 -8.74 -17.87 -6.33
N LEU A 27 -8.52 -16.80 -5.56
CA LEU A 27 -7.25 -16.60 -4.85
C LEU A 27 -6.95 -17.74 -3.87
N SER A 28 -7.98 -18.17 -3.12
CA SER A 28 -7.89 -19.27 -2.16
C SER A 28 -7.50 -20.59 -2.82
N ASP A 29 -8.00 -20.87 -4.02
CA ASP A 29 -7.73 -22.11 -4.76
C ASP A 29 -6.34 -22.15 -5.42
N HIS A 30 -5.71 -21.00 -5.66
CA HIS A 30 -4.50 -20.90 -6.50
C HIS A 30 -3.21 -20.53 -5.75
N PHE A 31 -3.30 -20.04 -4.51
CA PHE A 31 -2.13 -19.64 -3.72
C PHE A 31 -2.13 -20.30 -2.34
N LYS A 32 -0.94 -20.61 -1.78
CA LYS A 32 -0.87 -21.16 -0.41
C LYS A 32 -1.28 -20.13 0.63
N ALA A 33 -0.92 -18.87 0.40
CA ALA A 33 -1.36 -17.72 1.20
C ALA A 33 -1.54 -16.48 0.31
N THR A 34 -2.55 -15.67 0.60
CA THR A 34 -2.75 -14.37 0.00
C THR A 34 -2.92 -13.30 1.08
N TYR A 35 -2.12 -12.24 0.98
CA TYR A 35 -2.21 -11.06 1.83
C TYR A 35 -2.65 -9.87 0.99
N TRP A 36 -3.80 -9.31 1.33
CA TRP A 36 -4.33 -8.11 0.69
C TRP A 36 -4.20 -6.96 1.66
N LEU A 37 -3.47 -5.91 1.30
CA LEU A 37 -3.48 -4.65 2.03
C LEU A 37 -4.34 -3.62 1.29
N PRO A 38 -5.10 -2.77 1.99
CA PRO A 38 -5.92 -1.77 1.34
C PRO A 38 -5.08 -0.61 0.84
N GLY A 39 -5.41 -0.13 -0.35
CA GLY A 39 -5.05 1.19 -0.85
C GLY A 39 -6.13 2.21 -0.50
N ASN A 40 -6.11 3.36 -1.16
CA ASN A 40 -7.12 4.40 -0.95
C ASN A 40 -8.46 4.05 -1.61
N HIS A 41 -8.46 3.30 -2.73
CA HIS A 41 -9.70 2.95 -3.44
C HIS A 41 -10.54 1.88 -2.73
N GLU A 42 -9.94 1.07 -1.86
CA GLU A 42 -10.69 0.20 -0.94
C GLU A 42 -11.74 0.99 -0.13
N TYR A 43 -11.43 2.25 0.20
CA TYR A 43 -12.27 3.10 1.03
C TYR A 43 -13.32 3.91 0.25
N TYR A 44 -13.38 3.80 -1.08
CA TYR A 44 -14.31 4.60 -1.87
C TYR A 44 -15.76 4.28 -1.50
N HIS A 45 -16.52 5.31 -1.11
CA HIS A 45 -17.88 5.21 -0.57
C HIS A 45 -18.01 4.42 0.74
N PHE A 46 -16.90 4.13 1.41
CA PHE A 46 -16.83 3.46 2.70
C PHE A 46 -16.53 4.47 3.82
N ASP A 47 -16.83 4.10 5.07
CA ASP A 47 -16.44 4.87 6.24
C ASP A 47 -15.19 4.27 6.87
N ILE A 48 -14.05 4.95 6.71
CA ILE A 48 -12.73 4.49 7.16
C ILE A 48 -12.68 4.22 8.67
N ALA A 49 -13.58 4.82 9.46
CA ALA A 49 -13.65 4.56 10.90
C ALA A 49 -14.13 3.13 11.23
N GLN A 50 -14.74 2.42 10.28
CA GLN A 50 -15.17 1.03 10.48
C GLN A 50 -14.02 0.03 10.34
N LYS A 51 -12.98 0.37 9.57
CA LYS A 51 -11.91 -0.55 9.20
C LYS A 51 -10.67 0.24 8.79
N SER A 52 -9.79 0.59 9.72
CA SER A 52 -8.50 1.23 9.43
C SER A 52 -7.54 1.00 10.61
N GLY A 53 -6.29 1.47 10.48
CA GLY A 53 -5.25 1.16 11.46
C GLY A 53 -4.83 -0.31 11.38
N VAL A 54 -4.61 -0.95 12.53
CA VAL A 54 -4.22 -2.37 12.58
C VAL A 54 -5.38 -3.27 12.14
N LEU A 55 -5.18 -4.05 11.08
CA LEU A 55 -6.14 -4.98 10.52
C LEU A 55 -5.48 -6.34 10.29
N HIS A 56 -6.18 -7.40 10.69
CA HIS A 56 -5.93 -8.77 10.26
C HIS A 56 -7.27 -9.51 10.22
N GLU A 57 -7.95 -9.44 9.08
CA GLU A 57 -9.26 -10.05 8.85
C GLU A 57 -9.14 -11.24 7.90
N THR A 58 -9.61 -12.40 8.34
CA THR A 58 -9.67 -13.60 7.51
C THR A 58 -10.84 -13.53 6.53
N ILE A 59 -10.56 -13.45 5.23
CA ILE A 59 -11.56 -13.48 4.15
C ILE A 59 -11.85 -14.92 3.71
N ARG A 60 -10.81 -15.76 3.68
CA ARG A 60 -10.81 -17.21 3.51
C ARG A 60 -9.72 -17.81 4.40
N SER A 61 -9.66 -19.13 4.53
CA SER A 61 -8.64 -19.81 5.36
C SER A 61 -7.19 -19.44 5.04
N ASN A 62 -6.91 -19.03 3.80
CA ASN A 62 -5.60 -18.62 3.31
C ASN A 62 -5.61 -17.25 2.61
N VAL A 63 -6.67 -16.45 2.78
CA VAL A 63 -6.77 -15.10 2.22
C VAL A 63 -7.08 -14.13 3.35
N SER A 64 -6.16 -13.23 3.65
CA SER A 64 -6.28 -12.27 4.74
C SER A 64 -6.19 -10.84 4.24
N LEU A 65 -7.07 -9.98 4.74
CA LEU A 65 -6.95 -8.53 4.65
C LEU A 65 -6.08 -8.04 5.81
N VAL A 66 -5.00 -7.35 5.49
CA VAL A 66 -3.93 -6.96 6.42
C VAL A 66 -3.61 -5.48 6.30
N ASN A 67 -3.42 -4.80 7.43
CA ASN A 67 -2.90 -3.43 7.44
C ASN A 67 -2.21 -3.17 8.78
N ASN A 68 -1.10 -2.45 8.77
CA ASN A 68 -0.25 -2.22 9.94
C ASN A 68 -0.06 -3.50 10.76
N THR A 69 0.32 -4.58 10.07
CA THR A 69 0.55 -5.89 10.67
C THR A 69 1.67 -6.60 9.92
N SER A 70 2.23 -7.63 10.54
CA SER A 70 3.25 -8.47 9.94
C SER A 70 2.95 -9.94 10.18
N VAL A 71 3.50 -10.77 9.31
CA VAL A 71 3.45 -12.23 9.43
C VAL A 71 4.84 -12.77 9.09
N VAL A 72 5.24 -13.83 9.80
CA VAL A 72 6.41 -14.61 9.38
C VAL A 72 5.89 -15.74 8.51
N HIS A 73 6.33 -15.78 7.26
CA HIS A 73 6.06 -16.88 6.33
C HIS A 73 7.39 -17.56 6.03
N ASP A 74 7.52 -18.82 6.43
CA ASP A 74 8.79 -19.55 6.46
C ASP A 74 9.90 -18.81 7.21
N HIS A 75 10.85 -18.21 6.50
CA HIS A 75 12.00 -17.49 7.06
C HIS A 75 11.98 -15.98 6.77
N VAL A 76 10.87 -15.47 6.22
CA VAL A 76 10.72 -14.07 5.83
C VAL A 76 9.61 -13.39 6.65
N GLN A 77 9.92 -12.24 7.24
CA GLN A 77 8.94 -11.34 7.84
C GLN A 77 8.33 -10.45 6.76
N LEU A 78 7.05 -10.68 6.46
CA LEU A 78 6.28 -9.83 5.56
C LEU A 78 5.56 -8.76 6.38
N ILE A 79 5.82 -7.49 6.09
CA ILE A 79 5.27 -6.33 6.79
C ILE A 79 4.34 -5.57 5.84
N PHE A 80 3.12 -5.28 6.28
CA PHE A 80 2.09 -4.67 5.44
C PHE A 80 1.57 -3.38 6.04
N SER A 81 1.50 -2.33 5.23
CA SER A 81 0.86 -1.06 5.60
C SER A 81 0.32 -0.35 4.38
N THR A 82 -0.86 0.27 4.45
CA THR A 82 -1.32 1.22 3.43
C THR A 82 -0.29 2.34 3.24
N LEU A 83 0.44 2.69 4.30
CA LEU A 83 1.35 3.82 4.38
C LEU A 83 0.67 5.08 3.84
N TRP A 84 -0.39 5.56 4.49
CA TRP A 84 -0.94 6.87 4.11
C TRP A 84 0.19 7.91 4.13
N SER A 85 0.16 8.88 3.22
CA SER A 85 1.21 9.92 3.15
C SER A 85 0.84 11.14 4.01
N HIS A 86 1.62 12.21 3.91
CA HIS A 86 1.45 13.39 4.75
C HIS A 86 1.15 14.63 3.91
N ILE A 87 0.05 15.30 4.22
CA ILE A 87 -0.37 16.55 3.59
C ILE A 87 0.00 17.72 4.50
N SER A 88 0.77 18.66 3.97
CA SER A 88 1.15 19.88 4.66
C SER A 88 -0.06 20.85 4.79
N PRO A 89 -0.10 21.67 5.85
CA PRO A 89 -1.15 22.67 6.02
C PRO A 89 -1.23 23.67 4.85
N GLU A 90 -0.12 23.91 4.15
CA GLU A 90 -0.04 24.82 3.01
C GLU A 90 -0.87 24.33 1.82
N TYR A 91 -0.81 23.02 1.51
CA TYR A 91 -1.48 22.45 0.34
C TYR A 91 -2.81 21.76 0.65
N GLN A 92 -3.16 21.58 1.93
CA GLN A 92 -4.38 20.93 2.38
C GLN A 92 -5.63 21.35 1.60
N TRP A 93 -5.90 22.66 1.52
CA TRP A 93 -7.12 23.16 0.86
C TRP A 93 -7.20 22.74 -0.62
N GLN A 94 -6.07 22.77 -1.32
CA GLN A 94 -6.02 22.45 -2.74
C GLN A 94 -6.11 20.94 -2.97
N ILE A 95 -5.43 20.14 -2.15
CA ILE A 95 -5.42 18.69 -2.25
C ILE A 95 -6.82 18.12 -1.95
N GLU A 96 -7.46 18.53 -0.84
CA GLU A 96 -8.79 18.06 -0.45
C GLU A 96 -9.86 18.35 -1.53
N ARG A 97 -9.69 19.42 -2.30
CA ARG A 97 -10.60 19.77 -3.39
C ARG A 97 -10.30 19.02 -4.67
N SER A 98 -9.05 18.60 -4.88
CA SER A 98 -8.59 18.02 -6.14
C SER A 98 -8.72 16.50 -6.19
N LEU A 99 -8.67 15.82 -5.05
CA LEU A 99 -8.64 14.36 -4.98
C LEU A 99 -9.97 13.76 -4.57
N SER A 100 -10.37 12.70 -5.29
CA SER A 100 -11.64 11.98 -5.07
C SER A 100 -11.75 11.41 -3.66
N ASP A 101 -10.62 11.01 -3.07
CA ASP A 101 -10.48 10.48 -1.72
C ASP A 101 -11.26 11.32 -0.69
N PHE A 102 -11.07 12.64 -0.72
CA PHE A 102 -11.72 13.58 0.22
C PHE A 102 -13.18 13.88 -0.13
N HIS A 103 -13.67 13.41 -1.28
CA HIS A 103 -15.08 13.57 -1.70
C HIS A 103 -15.91 12.33 -1.44
N VAL A 104 -15.32 11.15 -1.55
CA VAL A 104 -16.05 9.86 -1.56
C VAL A 104 -15.75 8.96 -0.36
N ILE A 105 -14.61 9.15 0.31
CA ILE A 105 -14.29 8.44 1.56
C ILE A 105 -14.94 9.19 2.72
N LYS A 106 -15.53 8.44 3.66
CA LYS A 106 -16.09 8.99 4.89
C LYS A 106 -15.22 8.66 6.10
N ASN A 107 -15.33 9.47 7.14
CA ASN A 107 -14.82 9.23 8.48
C ASN A 107 -15.91 9.63 9.50
N LYS A 108 -16.50 8.66 10.18
CA LYS A 108 -17.60 8.85 11.15
C LYS A 108 -18.78 9.64 10.55
N GLY A 109 -19.15 9.31 9.32
CA GLY A 109 -20.24 9.93 8.57
C GLY A 109 -19.90 11.24 7.85
N TYR A 110 -18.76 11.86 8.15
CA TYR A 110 -18.27 13.08 7.48
C TYR A 110 -17.31 12.74 6.36
N ARG A 111 -16.98 13.68 5.47
CA ARG A 111 -15.91 13.50 4.49
C ARG A 111 -14.57 13.28 5.19
N LEU A 112 -13.70 12.50 4.56
CA LEU A 112 -12.30 12.42 4.99
C LEU A 112 -11.68 13.83 5.01
N SER A 113 -10.88 14.10 6.04
CA SER A 113 -10.11 15.35 6.18
C SER A 113 -8.62 15.06 6.11
N ALA A 114 -7.81 16.04 5.73
CA ALA A 114 -6.35 15.91 5.78
C ALA A 114 -5.84 15.63 7.20
N GLU A 115 -6.53 16.14 8.24
CA GLU A 115 -6.20 15.80 9.63
C GLU A 115 -6.30 14.28 9.87
N LYS A 116 -7.40 13.63 9.46
CA LYS A 116 -7.53 12.18 9.61
C LYS A 116 -6.57 11.43 8.69
N TYR A 117 -6.34 11.92 7.48
CA TYR A 117 -5.37 11.37 6.54
C TYR A 117 -3.96 11.33 7.17
N ASN A 118 -3.50 12.46 7.71
CA ASN A 118 -2.21 12.58 8.40
C ASN A 118 -2.16 11.76 9.69
N GLN A 119 -3.28 11.59 10.41
CA GLN A 119 -3.32 10.68 11.55
C GLN A 119 -3.04 9.24 11.12
N LEU A 120 -3.65 8.77 10.03
CA LEU A 120 -3.40 7.42 9.50
C LEU A 120 -1.95 7.25 8.99
N HIS A 121 -1.34 8.33 8.51
CA HIS A 121 0.08 8.34 8.18
C HIS A 121 0.96 8.12 9.40
N LEU A 122 0.73 8.86 10.49
CA LEU A 122 1.47 8.70 11.73
C LEU A 122 1.31 7.28 12.29
N GLU A 123 0.09 6.75 12.30
CA GLU A 123 -0.18 5.36 12.71
C GLU A 123 0.59 4.34 11.84
N SER A 124 0.74 4.61 10.54
CA SER A 124 1.50 3.75 9.61
C SER A 124 3.01 3.84 9.86
N LEU A 125 3.52 5.05 10.06
CA LEU A 125 4.95 5.30 10.28
C LEU A 125 5.42 4.74 11.64
N GLU A 126 4.61 4.92 12.69
CA GLU A 126 4.87 4.34 14.01
C GLU A 126 4.95 2.82 13.91
N PHE A 127 3.94 2.18 13.31
CA PHE A 127 3.93 0.73 13.09
C PHE A 127 5.15 0.24 12.31
N LEU A 128 5.47 0.86 11.17
CA LEU A 128 6.61 0.44 10.35
C LEU A 128 7.92 0.59 11.11
N THR A 129 8.10 1.69 11.84
CA THR A 129 9.30 1.95 12.64
C THR A 129 9.45 0.90 13.74
N ASP A 130 8.38 0.61 14.47
CA ASP A 130 8.40 -0.39 15.55
C ASP A 130 8.69 -1.79 15.01
N GLU A 131 8.03 -2.20 13.93
CA GLU A 131 8.17 -3.54 13.36
C GLU A 131 9.56 -3.76 12.71
N LEU A 132 10.17 -2.70 12.16
CA LEU A 132 11.52 -2.74 11.61
C LEU A 132 12.62 -2.77 12.68
N ASN A 133 12.33 -2.25 13.88
CA ASN A 133 13.18 -2.31 15.06
C ASN A 133 13.05 -3.66 15.80
N ASP A 134 11.85 -4.24 15.86
CA ASP A 134 11.55 -5.54 16.49
C ASP A 134 11.46 -6.68 15.46
N ARG A 135 12.60 -6.98 14.83
CA ARG A 135 12.68 -8.02 13.80
C ARG A 135 12.47 -9.40 14.38
N LYS A 136 11.62 -10.18 13.72
CA LYS A 136 11.30 -11.56 14.12
C LYS A 136 12.24 -12.59 13.47
N VAL A 137 12.76 -12.26 12.29
CA VAL A 137 13.69 -13.06 11.49
C VAL A 137 14.64 -12.15 10.70
N ASP A 138 15.67 -12.73 10.09
CA ASP A 138 16.71 -11.96 9.38
C ASP A 138 16.20 -11.34 8.07
N GLN A 139 15.36 -12.06 7.31
CA GLN A 139 14.83 -11.59 6.03
C GLN A 139 13.53 -10.81 6.23
N VAL A 140 13.48 -9.59 5.69
CA VAL A 140 12.34 -8.67 5.83
C VAL A 140 11.89 -8.16 4.46
N ALA A 141 10.60 -8.28 4.20
CA ALA A 141 9.94 -7.73 3.04
C ALA A 141 8.81 -6.78 3.45
N VAL A 142 8.86 -5.54 2.99
CA VAL A 142 7.87 -4.51 3.28
C VAL A 142 6.98 -4.31 2.06
N PHE A 143 5.67 -4.23 2.28
CA PHE A 143 4.68 -3.99 1.25
C PHE A 143 3.84 -2.79 1.64
N THR A 144 3.87 -1.76 0.81
CA THR A 144 3.06 -0.56 0.99
C THR A 144 2.18 -0.26 -0.21
N HIS A 145 1.06 0.43 0.04
CA HIS A 145 0.28 0.97 -1.07
C HIS A 145 0.93 2.26 -1.60
N HIS A 146 1.09 3.28 -0.76
CA HIS A 146 1.71 4.53 -1.20
C HIS A 146 3.23 4.38 -1.34
N CYS A 147 3.80 5.29 -2.13
CA CYS A 147 5.23 5.33 -2.44
C CYS A 147 6.04 5.84 -1.23
N PRO A 148 7.08 5.12 -0.79
CA PRO A 148 7.82 5.44 0.44
C PRO A 148 8.97 6.42 0.22
N THR A 149 9.21 6.89 -1.00
CA THR A 149 10.27 7.86 -1.32
C THR A 149 9.96 8.62 -2.61
N PHE A 150 10.51 9.81 -2.78
CA PHE A 150 10.52 10.54 -4.05
C PHE A 150 11.72 10.16 -4.95
N LEU A 151 12.63 9.33 -4.46
CA LEU A 151 13.70 8.80 -5.29
C LEU A 151 13.11 7.97 -6.44
N ASN A 152 13.53 8.28 -7.67
CA ASN A 152 13.02 7.64 -8.89
C ASN A 152 11.50 7.81 -9.11
N TYR A 153 10.90 8.89 -8.56
CA TYR A 153 9.49 9.22 -8.76
C TYR A 153 9.20 9.61 -10.22
N PRO A 154 8.00 9.31 -10.77
CA PRO A 154 7.72 9.56 -12.18
C PRO A 154 7.86 11.03 -12.57
N GLN A 155 8.68 11.29 -13.59
CA GLN A 155 9.00 12.65 -14.06
C GLN A 155 7.76 13.47 -14.46
N GLN A 156 6.70 12.82 -14.92
CA GLN A 156 5.42 13.46 -15.29
C GLN A 156 4.68 14.08 -14.10
N TYR A 157 5.00 13.67 -12.87
CA TYR A 157 4.42 14.21 -11.64
C TYR A 157 5.36 15.18 -10.93
N LYS A 158 6.51 15.51 -11.54
CA LYS A 158 7.47 16.43 -10.94
C LYS A 158 6.81 17.77 -10.61
N ASP A 159 7.11 18.31 -9.42
CA ASP A 159 6.63 19.60 -8.90
C ASP A 159 5.10 19.67 -8.72
N SER A 160 4.38 18.56 -8.84
CA SER A 160 2.95 18.49 -8.53
C SER A 160 2.74 18.58 -7.03
N ILE A 161 1.98 19.57 -6.60
CA ILE A 161 1.56 19.70 -5.19
C ILE A 161 0.74 18.49 -4.70
N LEU A 162 0.11 17.74 -5.63
CA LEU A 162 -0.73 16.62 -5.26
C LEU A 162 0.09 15.46 -4.71
N ASN A 163 1.39 15.42 -4.99
CA ASN A 163 2.28 14.33 -4.62
C ASN A 163 2.31 14.05 -3.11
N GLU A 164 2.03 15.05 -2.26
CA GLU A 164 1.89 14.87 -0.81
C GLU A 164 0.78 13.90 -0.40
N ALA A 165 -0.19 13.65 -1.28
CA ALA A 165 -1.26 12.66 -1.09
C ALA A 165 -0.97 11.31 -1.78
N PHE A 166 0.20 11.15 -2.42
CA PHE A 166 0.56 9.92 -3.15
C PHE A 166 1.86 9.27 -2.64
N ALA A 167 2.73 10.04 -2.01
CA ALA A 167 4.05 9.60 -1.59
C ALA A 167 4.50 10.32 -0.32
N VAL A 168 5.39 9.66 0.42
CA VAL A 168 6.10 10.22 1.57
C VAL A 168 7.60 9.99 1.38
N GLU A 169 8.45 10.81 2.02
CA GLU A 169 9.90 10.60 1.98
C GLU A 169 10.38 9.85 3.23
N LEU A 170 10.71 8.58 3.06
CA LEU A 170 11.25 7.70 4.10
C LEU A 170 12.67 7.21 3.80
N TYR A 171 13.43 7.89 2.93
CA TYR A 171 14.79 7.50 2.56
C TYR A 171 15.64 7.07 3.77
N ASP A 172 15.73 7.90 4.81
CA ASP A 172 16.57 7.63 5.98
C ASP A 172 16.13 6.39 6.75
N LEU A 173 14.80 6.17 6.89
CA LEU A 173 14.26 4.97 7.51
C LEU A 173 14.63 3.73 6.68
N ILE A 174 14.51 3.80 5.36
CA ILE A 174 14.81 2.70 4.45
C ILE A 174 16.31 2.39 4.43
N ASP A 175 17.17 3.41 4.37
CA ASP A 175 18.62 3.26 4.29
C ASP A 175 19.21 2.67 5.57
N THR A 176 18.67 3.06 6.73
CA THR A 176 19.12 2.57 8.04
C THR A 176 18.46 1.27 8.45
N SER A 177 17.38 0.86 7.77
CA SER A 177 16.71 -0.42 8.00
C SER A 177 17.28 -1.48 7.07
N ARG A 178 17.67 -2.64 7.61
CA ARG A 178 18.15 -3.79 6.82
C ARG A 178 17.00 -4.51 6.10
N ILE A 179 16.26 -3.85 5.22
CA ILE A 179 15.11 -4.44 4.53
C ILE A 179 15.63 -5.11 3.26
N ASP A 180 15.22 -6.34 2.96
CA ASP A 180 15.66 -7.03 1.75
C ASP A 180 14.91 -6.52 0.52
N THR A 181 13.61 -6.30 0.65
CA THR A 181 12.75 -5.81 -0.44
C THR A 181 11.61 -4.94 0.07
N TRP A 182 11.36 -3.83 -0.63
CA TRP A 182 10.20 -2.97 -0.44
C TRP A 182 9.37 -2.90 -1.72
N VAL A 183 8.12 -3.35 -1.67
CA VAL A 183 7.18 -3.28 -2.78
C VAL A 183 6.16 -2.16 -2.54
N TYR A 184 5.95 -1.30 -3.53
CA TYR A 184 5.06 -0.14 -3.40
C TYR A 184 4.22 0.10 -4.67
N GLY A 185 3.21 0.98 -4.59
CA GLY A 185 2.29 1.26 -5.69
C GLY A 185 1.70 2.68 -5.73
N HIS A 186 0.38 2.75 -5.93
CA HIS A 186 -0.50 3.92 -5.91
C HIS A 186 -0.33 4.97 -7.05
N HIS A 187 0.88 5.28 -7.51
CA HIS A 187 1.09 6.33 -8.53
C HIS A 187 0.97 5.83 -9.99
N HIS A 188 0.53 4.59 -10.20
CA HIS A 188 0.20 3.97 -11.48
C HIS A 188 1.31 3.99 -12.54
N SER A 189 2.58 4.04 -12.12
CA SER A 189 3.72 4.04 -13.03
C SER A 189 4.70 2.97 -12.61
N ASN A 190 5.01 2.01 -13.47
CA ASN A 190 6.06 1.04 -13.16
C ASN A 190 7.42 1.63 -13.52
N THR A 191 8.29 1.74 -12.52
CA THR A 191 9.68 2.18 -12.68
C THR A 191 10.61 0.97 -12.58
N ALA A 192 11.83 1.13 -13.12
CA ALA A 192 12.85 0.11 -12.94
C ALA A 192 13.20 -0.05 -11.45
N ALA A 193 13.49 -1.30 -11.05
CA ALA A 193 13.97 -1.59 -9.71
C ALA A 193 15.20 -0.73 -9.37
N PHE A 194 15.26 -0.24 -8.13
CA PHE A 194 16.38 0.55 -7.62
C PHE A 194 16.64 0.19 -6.17
N GLN A 195 17.67 0.81 -5.57
CA GLN A 195 18.14 0.46 -4.24
C GLN A 195 18.35 1.72 -3.39
N ILE A 196 18.01 1.61 -2.10
CA ILE A 196 18.36 2.56 -1.04
C ILE A 196 19.06 1.74 0.05
N GLY A 197 20.32 2.06 0.36
CA GLY A 197 21.15 1.20 1.21
C GLY A 197 21.23 -0.22 0.66
N ASP A 198 20.83 -1.20 1.46
CA ASP A 198 20.72 -2.61 1.05
C ASP A 198 19.32 -2.97 0.52
N THR A 199 18.33 -2.06 0.62
CA THR A 199 16.92 -2.31 0.32
C THR A 199 16.61 -2.21 -1.16
N ARG A 200 16.12 -3.30 -1.77
CA ARG A 200 15.62 -3.30 -3.15
C ARG A 200 14.17 -2.81 -3.22
N LEU A 201 13.93 -1.71 -3.92
CA LEU A 201 12.59 -1.14 -4.14
C LEU A 201 12.00 -1.61 -5.48
N LEU A 202 10.74 -2.05 -5.46
CA LEU A 202 10.04 -2.67 -6.58
C LEU A 202 8.60 -2.18 -6.70
N THR A 203 8.06 -2.19 -7.92
CA THR A 203 6.65 -1.89 -8.17
C THR A 203 6.12 -2.70 -9.37
N ASN A 204 4.83 -3.04 -9.36
CA ASN A 204 4.16 -3.76 -10.45
C ASN A 204 2.64 -3.47 -10.47
N GLN A 205 2.29 -2.26 -10.87
CA GLN A 205 0.96 -1.67 -10.84
C GLN A 205 0.25 -1.88 -12.18
N LEU A 206 -1.03 -2.26 -12.13
CA LEU A 206 -1.88 -2.33 -13.32
C LEU A 206 -2.29 -0.93 -13.79
N GLY A 207 -2.63 -0.04 -12.86
CA GLY A 207 -3.17 1.29 -13.16
C GLY A 207 -4.45 1.25 -13.99
N TYR A 208 -4.83 2.38 -14.57
CA TYR A 208 -5.99 2.49 -15.44
C TYR A 208 -5.68 1.96 -16.84
N VAL A 209 -6.27 0.81 -17.19
CA VAL A 209 -6.17 0.21 -18.53
C VAL A 209 -6.64 1.19 -19.61
N GLN A 210 -7.74 1.91 -19.36
CA GLN A 210 -8.29 2.91 -20.29
C GLN A 210 -7.35 4.11 -20.55
N ARG A 211 -6.35 4.33 -19.69
CA ARG A 211 -5.33 5.37 -19.83
C ARG A 211 -3.97 4.83 -20.28
N ASN A 212 -3.90 3.55 -20.65
CA ASN A 212 -2.66 2.87 -21.02
C ASN A 212 -1.59 2.84 -19.91
N GLU A 213 -1.98 2.91 -18.64
CA GLU A 213 -1.02 2.83 -17.52
C GLU A 213 -0.47 1.40 -17.32
N HIS A 214 -1.24 0.39 -17.73
CA HIS A 214 -0.91 -1.04 -17.64
C HIS A 214 0.22 -1.53 -18.55
N LEU A 215 0.80 -0.70 -19.43
CA LEU A 215 1.72 -1.15 -20.47
C LEU A 215 3.00 -1.80 -19.93
N LEU A 216 3.41 -1.45 -18.72
CA LEU A 216 4.58 -2.00 -18.04
C LEU A 216 4.20 -2.96 -16.91
N PHE A 217 2.93 -3.34 -16.79
CA PHE A 217 2.48 -4.32 -15.82
C PHE A 217 2.91 -5.73 -16.24
N GLU A 218 3.53 -6.46 -15.32
CA GLU A 218 3.95 -7.85 -15.51
C GLU A 218 2.95 -8.78 -14.80
N PRO A 219 2.03 -9.45 -15.52
CA PRO A 219 0.98 -10.27 -14.90
C PRO A 219 1.49 -11.49 -14.14
N ASN A 220 2.70 -11.95 -14.46
CA ASN A 220 3.35 -13.11 -13.83
C ASN A 220 4.59 -12.71 -13.04
N LYS A 221 4.65 -11.46 -12.53
CA LYS A 221 5.79 -11.00 -11.73
C LYS A 221 5.94 -11.87 -10.48
N VAL A 222 7.14 -12.40 -10.29
CA VAL A 222 7.55 -13.13 -9.09
C VAL A 222 8.85 -12.52 -8.59
N ILE A 223 8.97 -12.41 -7.27
CA ILE A 223 10.19 -12.00 -6.60
C ILE A 223 10.61 -13.12 -5.67
N GLU A 224 11.91 -13.40 -5.65
CA GLU A 224 12.54 -14.24 -4.63
C GLU A 224 13.14 -13.32 -3.57
N ILE A 225 12.92 -13.69 -2.31
CA ILE A 225 13.34 -12.97 -1.11
C ILE A 225 14.30 -13.87 -0.35
#